data_AF-A0A1C5ZCL6-F1
#
_entry.id   AF-A0A1C5ZCL6-F1
#
_cell.length_a   1.000
_cell.length_b   1.000
_cell.length_c   1.000
_cell.angle_alpha   90.00
_cell.angle_beta   90.00
_cell.angle_gamma   90.00
#
_symmetry.space_group_name_H-M   'P 1'
#
loop_
_entity.id
_entity.type
_entity.pdbx_description
1 polymer ?
#
loop_
_entity_poly.entity_id
_entity_poly.type
_entity_poly.pdbx_seq_one_letter_code
_entity_poly.pdbx_strand_id
1 'polypeptide(L)'
;MIALENAPNVDGMYVDEAQTGMSFRNYKNLLLVGGGDHRTGKQGGAWQELRDFAQRYYPKAAETSHWATQDCMSLDGVPYIGPYSASASDLYVATGFNKWGMTSAMVSAMVLCDLVQGKQSPYAEVFSPSRTILRPQLAVNGFEAVVNLLTPSAKRCPHLGCALKWNPQEHTWDCPCHGSRFTEEGRLIDNPATGNLKK
;
A
#
# COMPACT_ATOMS: atom_id res chain seq x y z
N MET A 1 -5.65 -4.31 -9.58
CA MET A 1 -5.04 -5.01 -10.74
C MET A 1 -6.08 -5.91 -11.39
N ILE A 2 -6.02 -6.08 -12.71
CA ILE A 2 -6.82 -7.05 -13.47
C ILE A 2 -5.90 -7.96 -14.30
N ALA A 3 -6.36 -9.17 -14.58
CA ALA A 3 -5.73 -10.10 -15.51
C ALA A 3 -6.64 -10.28 -16.73
N LEU A 4 -6.06 -10.15 -17.92
CA LEU A 4 -6.75 -10.20 -19.19
C LEU A 4 -6.24 -11.38 -20.03
N GLU A 5 -7.13 -12.23 -20.52
CA GLU A 5 -6.84 -13.20 -21.59
C GLU A 5 -7.12 -12.61 -22.97
N ASN A 6 -6.61 -13.23 -24.04
CA ASN A 6 -6.77 -12.76 -25.43
C ASN A 6 -6.21 -11.35 -25.70
N ALA A 7 -5.38 -10.83 -24.78
CA ALA A 7 -4.60 -9.62 -24.97
C ALA A 7 -3.27 -9.94 -25.69
N PRO A 8 -2.68 -8.98 -26.42
CA PRO A 8 -1.38 -9.15 -27.05
C PRO A 8 -0.27 -9.43 -26.02
N ASN A 9 0.77 -10.14 -26.45
CA ASN A 9 2.03 -10.12 -25.73
C ASN A 9 2.75 -8.79 -26.01
N VAL A 10 3.09 -8.05 -24.97
CA VAL A 10 3.78 -6.75 -25.04
C VAL A 10 5.31 -6.87 -24.92
N ASP A 11 5.83 -8.09 -24.74
CA ASP A 11 7.27 -8.42 -24.67
C ASP A 11 8.06 -7.55 -23.67
N GLY A 12 7.50 -7.35 -22.48
CA GLY A 12 8.17 -6.59 -21.43
C GLY A 12 7.28 -6.22 -20.26
N MET A 13 7.77 -5.29 -19.45
CA MET A 13 7.01 -4.60 -18.42
C MET A 13 7.08 -3.10 -18.68
N TYR A 14 5.92 -2.46 -18.70
CA TYR A 14 5.77 -1.03 -18.95
C TYR A 14 5.09 -0.39 -17.74
N VAL A 15 5.51 0.82 -17.43
CA VAL A 15 4.89 1.69 -16.44
C VAL A 15 4.77 3.05 -17.10
N ASP A 16 3.56 3.56 -17.16
CA ASP A 16 3.27 4.89 -17.68
C ASP A 16 3.87 5.97 -16.74
N GLU A 17 4.37 7.06 -17.33
CA GLU A 17 4.95 8.20 -16.61
C GLU A 17 3.86 9.00 -15.86
N ALA A 18 2.62 8.98 -16.35
CA ALA A 18 1.52 9.68 -15.73
C ALA A 18 1.25 9.15 -14.31
N GLN A 19 0.94 10.05 -13.36
CA GLN A 19 0.64 9.67 -11.98
C GLN A 19 -0.57 8.73 -11.84
N THR A 20 -1.52 8.82 -12.77
CA THR A 20 -2.69 7.92 -12.89
C THR A 20 -2.52 6.90 -14.02
N GLY A 21 -1.28 6.73 -14.48
CA GLY A 21 -0.92 5.86 -15.58
C GLY A 21 -1.00 4.38 -15.19
N MET A 22 -0.98 3.52 -16.20
CA MET A 22 -1.08 2.08 -16.01
C MET A 22 0.29 1.41 -16.00
N SER A 23 0.42 0.35 -15.23
CA SER A 23 1.50 -0.62 -15.37
C SER A 23 0.97 -1.88 -16.02
N PHE A 24 1.73 -2.48 -16.94
CA PHE A 24 1.31 -3.73 -17.56
C PHE A 24 2.48 -4.60 -17.98
N ARG A 25 2.27 -5.91 -17.90
CA ARG A 25 3.23 -6.95 -18.29
C ARG A 25 2.49 -8.25 -18.59
N ASN A 26 3.10 -9.12 -19.38
CA ASN A 26 2.56 -10.46 -19.56
C ASN A 26 3.03 -11.43 -18.46
N TYR A 27 2.20 -12.45 -18.22
CA TYR A 27 2.56 -13.66 -17.50
C TYR A 27 1.81 -14.83 -18.14
N LYS A 28 2.55 -15.78 -18.73
CA LYS A 28 1.98 -16.84 -19.58
C LYS A 28 1.08 -16.22 -20.67
N ASN A 29 -0.16 -16.66 -20.79
CA ASN A 29 -1.16 -16.17 -21.74
C ASN A 29 -1.99 -14.98 -21.23
N LEU A 30 -1.61 -14.37 -20.08
CA LEU A 30 -2.34 -13.26 -19.48
C LEU A 30 -1.57 -11.95 -19.64
N LEU A 31 -2.29 -10.85 -19.84
CA LEU A 31 -1.80 -9.49 -19.65
C LEU A 31 -2.28 -9.00 -18.28
N LEU A 32 -1.34 -8.64 -17.41
CA LEU A 32 -1.63 -8.06 -16.09
C LEU A 32 -1.63 -6.54 -16.23
N VAL A 33 -2.67 -5.87 -15.72
CA VAL A 33 -2.79 -4.41 -15.75
C VAL A 33 -3.03 -3.87 -14.33
N GLY A 34 -2.10 -3.05 -13.84
CA GLY A 34 -2.15 -2.39 -12.54
C GLY A 34 -2.31 -0.87 -12.67
N GLY A 35 -2.98 -0.26 -11.69
CA GLY A 35 -3.39 1.14 -11.67
C GLY A 35 -4.62 1.32 -10.79
N GLY A 36 -5.30 2.46 -10.88
CA GLY A 36 -6.47 2.78 -10.05
C GLY A 36 -6.12 3.11 -8.60
N ASP A 37 -4.91 3.65 -8.39
CA ASP A 37 -4.35 3.90 -7.08
C ASP A 37 -5.09 5.00 -6.32
N HIS A 38 -5.36 4.73 -5.04
CA HIS A 38 -5.98 5.69 -4.15
C HIS A 38 -5.61 5.37 -2.71
N ARG A 39 -5.79 6.35 -1.82
CA ARG A 39 -5.58 6.15 -0.39
C ARG A 39 -6.65 5.20 0.16
N THR A 40 -6.24 4.22 0.97
CA THR A 40 -7.17 3.35 1.71
C THR A 40 -8.28 4.14 2.39
N GLY A 41 -9.53 3.68 2.29
CA GLY A 41 -10.69 4.39 2.85
C GLY A 41 -11.05 5.71 2.17
N LYS A 42 -10.45 6.06 1.03
CA LYS A 42 -10.87 7.17 0.17
C LYS A 42 -11.44 6.63 -1.14
N GLN A 43 -12.24 7.45 -1.81
CA GLN A 43 -12.80 7.09 -3.12
C GLN A 43 -11.71 7.18 -4.20
N GLY A 44 -11.71 6.23 -5.13
CA GLY A 44 -10.90 6.18 -6.34
C GLY A 44 -11.65 5.38 -7.42
N GLY A 45 -11.20 5.39 -8.67
CA GLY A 45 -11.88 4.65 -9.73
C GLY A 45 -11.54 3.15 -9.78
N ALA A 46 -10.54 2.71 -9.01
CA ALA A 46 -10.24 1.31 -8.71
C ALA A 46 -10.25 0.39 -9.95
N TRP A 47 -11.01 -0.71 -9.96
CA TRP A 47 -11.06 -1.60 -11.13
C TRP A 47 -11.78 -0.99 -12.34
N GLN A 48 -12.63 0.04 -12.18
CA GLN A 48 -13.30 0.66 -13.31
C GLN A 48 -12.29 1.35 -14.24
N GLU A 49 -11.31 2.06 -13.67
CA GLU A 49 -10.23 2.68 -14.47
C GLU A 49 -9.44 1.63 -15.27
N LEU A 50 -9.19 0.46 -14.67
CA LEU A 50 -8.50 -0.65 -15.33
C LEU A 50 -9.34 -1.24 -16.46
N ARG A 51 -10.65 -1.36 -16.25
CA ARG A 51 -11.60 -1.86 -17.26
C ARG A 51 -11.78 -0.88 -18.41
N ASP A 52 -11.86 0.42 -18.12
CA ASP A 52 -11.94 1.46 -19.15
C ASP A 52 -10.67 1.46 -20.01
N PHE A 53 -9.50 1.32 -19.39
CA PHE A 53 -8.23 1.16 -20.10
C PHE A 53 -8.20 -0.11 -20.96
N ALA A 54 -8.60 -1.25 -20.39
CA ALA A 54 -8.66 -2.52 -21.12
C ALA A 54 -9.61 -2.46 -22.31
N GLN A 55 -10.80 -1.90 -22.14
CA GLN A 55 -11.78 -1.74 -23.22
C GLN A 55 -11.26 -0.83 -24.33
N ARG A 56 -10.53 0.23 -23.99
CA ARG A 56 -9.98 1.18 -24.95
C ARG A 56 -8.84 0.61 -25.78
N TYR A 57 -7.88 -0.07 -25.16
CA TYR A 57 -6.65 -0.50 -25.82
C TYR A 57 -6.62 -1.99 -26.18
N TYR A 58 -7.40 -2.81 -25.48
CA TYR A 58 -7.47 -4.26 -25.66
C TYR A 58 -8.93 -4.74 -25.78
N PRO A 59 -9.73 -4.23 -26.72
CA PRO A 59 -11.18 -4.48 -26.79
C PRO A 59 -11.58 -5.94 -27.01
N LYS A 60 -10.64 -6.80 -27.44
CA LYS A 60 -10.85 -8.24 -27.63
C LYS A 60 -10.43 -9.08 -26.42
N ALA A 61 -9.82 -8.45 -25.42
CA ALA A 61 -9.35 -9.14 -24.23
C ALA A 61 -10.50 -9.32 -23.23
N ALA A 62 -10.46 -10.41 -22.48
CA ALA A 62 -11.47 -10.72 -21.46
C ALA A 62 -10.83 -10.72 -20.07
N GLU A 63 -11.48 -10.09 -19.09
CA GLU A 63 -11.05 -10.11 -17.69
C GLU A 63 -11.32 -11.50 -17.09
N THR A 64 -10.26 -12.17 -16.63
CA THR A 64 -10.36 -13.49 -15.98
C THR A 64 -10.30 -13.39 -14.47
N SER A 65 -9.66 -12.35 -13.93
CA SER A 65 -9.49 -12.14 -12.50
C SER A 65 -9.17 -10.68 -12.21
N HIS A 66 -9.51 -10.24 -11.00
CA HIS A 66 -9.10 -8.95 -10.45
C HIS A 66 -8.81 -9.08 -8.96
N TRP A 67 -7.92 -8.22 -8.48
CA TRP A 67 -7.60 -8.13 -7.05
C TRP A 67 -7.13 -6.73 -6.70
N ALA A 68 -7.10 -6.44 -5.40
CA ALA A 68 -6.56 -5.22 -4.82
C ALA A 68 -5.40 -5.57 -3.89
N THR A 69 -4.54 -4.59 -3.65
CA THR A 69 -3.41 -4.68 -2.71
C THR A 69 -3.36 -3.39 -1.90
N GLN A 70 -2.76 -3.45 -0.72
CA GLN A 70 -2.49 -2.28 0.10
C GLN A 70 -1.00 -2.13 0.30
N ASP A 71 -0.48 -0.94 -0.01
CA ASP A 71 0.93 -0.61 0.13
C ASP A 71 1.19 0.26 1.37
N CYS A 72 2.22 -0.10 2.13
CA CYS A 72 2.74 0.76 3.19
C CYS A 72 3.61 1.85 2.57
N MET A 73 3.13 3.09 2.60
CA MET A 73 3.80 4.24 2.01
C MET A 73 4.64 4.99 3.04
N SER A 74 5.89 5.25 2.70
CA SER A 74 6.80 6.09 3.48
C SER A 74 6.54 7.59 3.25
N LEU A 75 6.95 8.45 4.18
CA LEU A 75 6.72 9.90 4.06
C LEU A 75 7.56 10.58 2.97
N ASP A 76 8.64 9.93 2.54
CA ASP A 76 9.63 10.48 1.60
C ASP A 76 9.95 9.55 0.42
N GLY A 77 9.19 8.45 0.25
CA GLY A 77 9.39 7.49 -0.84
C GLY A 77 10.56 6.53 -0.63
N VAL A 78 11.31 6.65 0.47
CA VAL A 78 12.40 5.74 0.83
C VAL A 78 11.89 4.72 1.86
N PRO A 79 12.19 3.42 1.73
CA PRO A 79 11.84 2.44 2.76
C PRO A 79 12.40 2.74 4.15
N TYR A 80 11.74 2.23 5.19
CA TYR A 80 12.24 2.24 6.57
C TYR A 80 12.86 0.87 6.88
N ILE A 81 14.18 0.81 7.02
CA ILE A 81 14.97 -0.41 7.22
C ILE A 81 15.99 -0.16 8.34
N GLY A 82 15.87 -0.87 9.45
CA GLY A 82 16.80 -0.75 10.57
C GLY A 82 16.14 -1.00 11.93
N PRO A 83 16.74 -0.50 13.03
CA PRO A 83 16.19 -0.64 14.37
C PRO A 83 14.79 0.00 14.47
N TYR A 84 13.85 -0.72 15.07
CA TYR A 84 12.46 -0.27 15.18
C TYR A 84 12.31 0.97 16.08
N SER A 85 12.99 0.99 17.23
CA SER A 85 13.04 2.13 18.12
C SER A 85 14.34 2.13 18.93
N ALA A 86 14.73 3.30 19.46
CA ALA A 86 15.90 3.41 20.34
C ALA A 86 15.77 2.59 21.63
N SER A 87 14.55 2.26 22.06
CA SER A 87 14.26 1.49 23.28
C SER A 87 14.14 -0.02 23.06
N ALA A 88 14.09 -0.49 21.81
CA ALA A 88 13.97 -1.90 21.45
C ALA A 88 15.19 -2.35 20.64
N SER A 89 16.31 -2.56 21.34
CA SER A 89 17.63 -2.82 20.75
C SER A 89 17.70 -4.06 19.85
N ASP A 90 16.84 -5.06 20.09
CA ASP A 90 16.83 -6.33 19.37
C ASP A 90 15.64 -6.46 18.41
N LEU A 91 14.96 -5.34 18.11
CA LEU A 91 13.83 -5.32 17.19
C LEU A 91 14.18 -4.49 15.96
N TYR A 92 14.07 -5.13 14.80
CA TYR A 92 14.32 -4.52 13.49
C TYR A 92 13.04 -4.48 12.67
N VAL A 93 12.97 -3.51 11.75
CA VAL A 93 11.83 -3.33 10.84
C VAL A 93 12.33 -3.14 9.42
N ALA A 94 11.55 -3.65 8.47
CA ALA A 94 11.67 -3.39 7.04
C ALA A 94 10.25 -3.12 6.52
N THR A 95 9.92 -1.85 6.27
CA THR A 95 8.57 -1.43 5.88
C THR A 95 8.61 -0.16 5.05
N GLY A 96 7.45 0.37 4.67
CA GLY A 96 7.37 1.60 3.87
C GLY A 96 7.93 1.40 2.46
N PHE A 97 7.87 0.18 1.92
CA PHE A 97 8.40 -0.14 0.60
C PHE A 97 7.68 0.55 -0.55
N ASN A 98 6.56 1.23 -0.24
CA ASN A 98 5.67 1.76 -1.24
C ASN A 98 5.28 0.60 -2.17
N LYS A 99 5.36 0.80 -3.48
CA LYS A 99 5.07 -0.24 -4.50
C LYS A 99 6.29 -1.07 -4.92
N TRP A 100 7.43 -0.89 -4.27
CA TRP A 100 8.74 -1.40 -4.72
C TRP A 100 9.34 -2.46 -3.78
N GLY A 101 8.48 -3.24 -3.12
CA GLY A 101 8.89 -4.26 -2.15
C GLY A 101 9.84 -5.31 -2.71
N MET A 102 9.57 -5.84 -3.91
CA MET A 102 10.45 -6.85 -4.53
C MET A 102 11.86 -6.31 -4.78
N THR A 103 11.98 -5.06 -5.26
CA THR A 103 13.28 -4.42 -5.51
C THR A 103 13.99 -4.06 -4.21
N SER A 104 13.25 -3.52 -3.24
CA SER A 104 13.80 -3.03 -1.97
C SER A 104 14.12 -4.15 -0.98
N ALA A 105 13.62 -5.37 -1.21
CA ALA A 105 13.89 -6.52 -0.34
C ALA A 105 15.39 -6.86 -0.26
N MET A 106 16.12 -6.70 -1.37
CA MET A 106 17.55 -7.03 -1.41
C MET A 106 18.36 -6.06 -0.54
N VAL A 107 18.14 -4.74 -0.67
CA VAL A 107 18.82 -3.76 0.19
C VAL A 107 18.40 -3.91 1.65
N SER A 108 17.16 -4.32 1.90
CA SER A 108 16.68 -4.62 3.26
C SER A 108 17.44 -5.79 3.87
N ALA A 109 17.59 -6.88 3.13
CA ALA A 109 18.36 -8.04 3.58
C ALA A 109 19.81 -7.65 3.87
N MET A 110 20.47 -6.89 2.98
CA MET A 110 21.84 -6.45 3.18
C MET A 110 22.00 -5.61 4.46
N VAL A 111 21.19 -4.56 4.62
CA VAL A 111 21.26 -3.66 5.77
C VAL A 111 20.96 -4.41 7.07
N LEU A 112 19.90 -5.22 7.11
CA LEU A 112 19.53 -5.95 8.32
C LEU A 112 20.55 -7.03 8.68
N CYS A 113 21.12 -7.74 7.71
CA CYS A 113 22.18 -8.72 7.96
C CYS A 113 23.43 -8.05 8.56
N ASP A 114 23.84 -6.89 8.07
CA ASP A 114 24.96 -6.14 8.63
C ASP A 114 24.68 -5.74 10.09
N LEU A 115 23.51 -5.12 10.32
CA LEU A 115 23.12 -4.62 11.63
C LEU A 115 23.01 -5.74 12.68
N VAL A 116 22.39 -6.87 12.34
CA VAL A 116 22.27 -8.03 13.23
C VAL A 116 23.63 -8.64 13.59
N GLN A 117 24.62 -8.52 12.70
CA GLN A 117 26.00 -8.96 12.96
C GLN A 117 26.84 -7.90 13.70
N GLY A 118 26.26 -6.75 14.07
CA GLY A 118 26.99 -5.63 14.67
C GLY A 118 27.94 -4.94 13.71
N LYS A 119 27.77 -5.11 12.39
CA LYS A 119 28.58 -4.47 11.35
C LYS A 119 27.99 -3.11 11.00
N GLN A 120 28.85 -2.21 10.52
CA GLN A 120 28.39 -0.98 9.90
C GLN A 120 27.91 -1.26 8.48
N SER A 121 26.76 -0.69 8.10
CA SER A 121 26.25 -0.75 6.73
C SER A 121 26.30 0.64 6.10
N PRO A 122 26.87 0.80 4.90
CA PRO A 122 26.97 2.11 4.24
C PRO A 122 25.60 2.70 3.86
N TYR A 123 24.54 1.87 3.86
CA TYR A 123 23.19 2.27 3.48
C TYR A 123 22.29 2.57 4.69
N ALA A 124 22.71 2.22 5.91
CA ALA A 124 21.83 2.23 7.09
C ALA A 124 21.23 3.61 7.39
N GLU A 125 22.00 4.69 7.18
CA GLU A 125 21.54 6.05 7.48
C GLU A 125 20.36 6.47 6.59
N VAL A 126 20.45 6.19 5.28
CA VAL A 126 19.42 6.56 4.30
C VAL A 126 18.10 5.86 4.60
N PHE A 127 18.16 4.58 4.99
CA PHE A 127 16.96 3.79 5.27
C PHE A 127 16.52 3.83 6.74
N SER A 128 17.24 4.51 7.61
CA SER A 128 16.97 4.52 9.05
C SER A 128 15.50 4.84 9.35
N PRO A 129 14.78 3.99 10.14
CA PRO A 129 13.42 4.28 10.58
C PRO A 129 13.34 5.53 11.46
N SER A 130 14.44 5.92 12.09
CA SER A 130 14.53 7.08 12.98
C SER A 130 14.97 8.37 12.25
N ARG A 131 15.06 8.35 10.92
CA ARG A 131 15.35 9.56 10.14
C ARG A 131 14.21 10.58 10.25
N THR A 132 14.49 11.82 9.88
CA THR A 132 13.53 12.92 10.03
C THR A 132 12.19 12.65 9.33
N ILE A 133 11.10 12.84 10.08
CA ILE A 133 9.72 12.72 9.58
C ILE A 133 9.14 14.05 9.10
N LEU A 134 9.89 15.16 9.21
CA LEU A 134 9.44 16.51 8.84
C LEU A 134 9.34 16.66 7.31
N ARG A 135 8.29 16.08 6.76
CA ARG A 135 7.96 16.07 5.33
C ARG A 135 6.57 16.68 5.13
N PRO A 136 6.29 17.34 3.98
CA PRO A 136 4.94 17.85 3.68
C PRO A 136 3.85 16.77 3.81
N GLN A 137 4.17 15.53 3.44
CA GLN A 137 3.27 14.39 3.56
C GLN A 137 2.82 14.12 5.01
N LEU A 138 3.64 14.47 6.02
CA LEU A 138 3.25 14.34 7.43
C LEU A 138 2.10 15.28 7.76
N ALA A 139 2.14 16.52 7.28
CA ALA A 139 1.06 17.49 7.51
C ALA A 139 -0.24 17.03 6.82
N VAL A 140 -0.16 16.51 5.59
CA VAL A 140 -1.31 15.93 4.87
C VAL A 140 -1.91 14.76 5.66
N ASN A 141 -1.08 13.83 6.12
CA ASN A 141 -1.52 12.68 6.91
C ASN A 141 -2.13 13.09 8.24
N GLY A 142 -1.53 14.09 8.92
CA GLY A 142 -2.04 14.64 10.18
C GLY A 142 -3.40 15.31 10.01
N PHE A 143 -3.55 16.16 8.99
CA PHE A 143 -4.84 16.78 8.67
C PHE A 143 -5.92 15.74 8.38
N GLU A 144 -5.61 14.74 7.54
CA GLU A 144 -6.52 13.63 7.26
C GLU A 144 -6.93 12.87 8.52
N ALA A 145 -5.98 12.62 9.43
CA ALA A 145 -6.27 11.94 10.68
C ALA A 145 -7.23 12.76 11.56
N VAL A 146 -6.99 14.07 11.70
CA VAL A 146 -7.86 14.97 12.49
C VAL A 146 -9.27 15.01 11.90
N VAL A 147 -9.41 15.22 10.59
CA VAL A 147 -10.72 15.28 9.92
C VAL A 147 -11.51 13.99 10.16
N ASN A 148 -10.88 12.83 9.98
CA ASN A 148 -11.56 11.54 10.14
C ASN A 148 -11.82 11.16 11.61
N LEU A 149 -11.01 11.66 12.56
CA LEU A 149 -11.27 11.51 13.98
C LEU A 149 -12.54 12.26 14.39
N LEU A 150 -12.68 13.51 13.92
CA LEU A 150 -13.82 14.38 14.21
C LEU A 150 -15.08 14.05 13.40
N THR A 151 -14.94 13.32 12.30
CA THR A 151 -16.09 12.90 11.47
C THR A 151 -17.06 12.04 12.30
N PRO A 152 -18.36 12.39 12.37
CA PRO A 152 -19.37 11.54 12.98
C PRO A 152 -19.49 10.20 12.25
N SER A 153 -19.36 9.09 12.98
CA SER A 153 -19.53 7.74 12.44
C SER A 153 -19.87 6.77 13.55
N ALA A 154 -20.75 5.81 13.25
CA ALA A 154 -21.05 4.70 14.15
C ALA A 154 -19.89 3.69 14.23
N LYS A 155 -19.23 3.40 13.10
CA LYS A 155 -18.10 2.48 13.05
C LYS A 155 -16.78 3.25 13.15
N ARG A 156 -16.03 2.98 14.20
CA ARG A 156 -14.74 3.63 14.50
C ARG A 156 -13.62 2.62 14.59
N CYS A 157 -12.46 3.01 14.08
CA CYS A 157 -11.26 2.20 14.11
C CYS A 157 -10.79 2.03 15.57
N PRO A 158 -10.61 0.79 16.07
CA PRO A 158 -10.12 0.53 17.42
C PRO A 158 -8.66 0.94 17.64
N HIS A 159 -7.92 1.32 16.59
CA HIS A 159 -6.56 1.84 16.69
C HIS A 159 -6.55 3.20 17.42
N LEU A 160 -7.12 4.25 16.81
CA LEU A 160 -7.11 5.62 17.34
C LEU A 160 -8.47 6.34 17.20
N GLY A 161 -9.54 5.64 16.82
CA GLY A 161 -10.90 6.19 16.81
C GLY A 161 -11.37 6.85 15.51
N CYS A 162 -10.56 6.82 14.44
CA CYS A 162 -10.95 7.35 13.14
C CYS A 162 -12.26 6.73 12.60
N ALA A 163 -13.09 7.56 11.96
CA ALA A 163 -14.28 7.10 11.26
C ALA A 163 -13.92 6.13 10.12
N LEU A 164 -14.44 4.90 10.20
CA LEU A 164 -14.26 3.90 9.15
C LEU A 164 -15.12 4.22 7.94
N LYS A 165 -14.62 3.84 6.77
CA LYS A 165 -15.30 4.01 5.48
C LYS A 165 -15.61 2.64 4.91
N TRP A 166 -16.83 2.48 4.40
CA TRP A 166 -17.21 1.25 3.71
C TRP A 166 -16.56 1.21 2.33
N ASN A 167 -15.89 0.11 2.03
CA ASN A 167 -15.35 -0.21 0.74
C ASN A 167 -16.27 -1.28 0.10
N PRO A 168 -17.16 -0.88 -0.83
CA PRO A 168 -18.12 -1.80 -1.44
C PRO A 168 -17.46 -2.78 -2.43
N GLN A 169 -16.24 -2.50 -2.86
CA GLN A 169 -15.53 -3.32 -3.84
C GLN A 169 -14.94 -4.58 -3.21
N GLU A 170 -14.43 -4.45 -1.99
CA GLU A 170 -13.84 -5.56 -1.24
C GLU A 170 -14.71 -6.01 -0.05
N HIS A 171 -15.87 -5.39 0.16
CA HIS A 171 -16.76 -5.66 1.29
C HIS A 171 -16.06 -5.51 2.66
N THR A 172 -15.35 -4.38 2.80
CA THR A 172 -14.49 -4.12 3.97
C THR A 172 -14.76 -2.75 4.60
N TRP A 173 -14.41 -2.63 5.88
CA TRP A 173 -14.33 -1.35 6.56
C TRP A 173 -12.88 -0.88 6.60
N ASP A 174 -12.60 0.27 6.00
CA ASP A 174 -11.26 0.78 5.80
C ASP A 174 -11.04 2.06 6.61
N CYS A 175 -9.90 2.13 7.30
CA CYS A 175 -9.49 3.30 8.07
C CYS A 175 -8.62 4.25 7.23
N PRO A 176 -9.10 5.44 6.87
CA PRO A 176 -8.38 6.36 5.98
C PRO A 176 -7.16 7.04 6.63
N CYS A 177 -7.04 6.94 7.95
CA CYS A 177 -5.93 7.54 8.70
C CYS A 177 -4.64 6.75 8.51
N HIS A 178 -4.65 5.48 8.93
CA HIS A 178 -3.46 4.64 9.03
C HIS A 178 -3.60 3.27 8.33
N GLY A 179 -4.72 3.04 7.64
CA GLY A 179 -4.87 1.88 6.76
C GLY A 179 -5.34 0.58 7.41
N SER A 180 -5.80 0.58 8.66
CA SER A 180 -6.42 -0.64 9.23
C SER A 180 -7.67 -1.03 8.46
N ARG A 181 -7.83 -2.33 8.19
CA ARG A 181 -8.97 -2.89 7.45
C ARG A 181 -9.67 -3.97 8.24
N PHE A 182 -10.97 -4.10 8.03
CA PHE A 182 -11.82 -5.08 8.71
C PHE A 182 -12.80 -5.72 7.73
N THR A 183 -13.16 -6.97 7.98
CA THR A 183 -14.24 -7.65 7.24
C THR A 183 -15.57 -6.92 7.46
N GLU A 184 -16.60 -7.27 6.68
CA GLU A 184 -17.95 -6.74 6.86
C GLU A 184 -18.47 -6.88 8.30
N GLU A 185 -18.15 -8.01 8.94
CA GLU A 185 -18.50 -8.33 10.33
C GLU A 185 -17.59 -7.68 11.38
N GLY A 186 -16.56 -6.95 10.95
CA GLY A 186 -15.63 -6.22 11.81
C GLY A 186 -14.45 -7.03 12.33
N ARG A 187 -14.12 -8.18 11.73
CA ARG A 187 -12.87 -8.90 12.04
C ARG A 187 -11.69 -8.14 11.44
N LEU A 188 -10.61 -7.97 12.20
CA LEU A 188 -9.38 -7.35 11.71
C LEU A 188 -8.80 -8.14 10.53
N ILE A 189 -8.49 -7.42 9.44
CA ILE A 189 -7.77 -7.92 8.26
C ILE A 189 -6.34 -7.39 8.31
N ASP A 190 -6.20 -6.05 8.37
CA ASP A 190 -4.91 -5.36 8.34
C ASP A 190 -4.72 -4.45 9.55
N ASN A 191 -3.50 -4.47 10.07
CA ASN A 191 -3.03 -3.59 11.15
C ASN A 191 -2.93 -2.12 10.64
N PRO A 192 -2.65 -1.09 11.48
CA PRO A 192 -2.11 -1.10 12.84
C PRO A 192 -3.10 -1.42 13.98
N ALA A 193 -4.40 -1.49 13.74
CA ALA A 193 -5.33 -1.96 14.77
C ALA A 193 -4.90 -3.34 15.30
N THR A 194 -4.98 -3.54 16.61
CA THR A 194 -4.54 -4.78 17.28
C THR A 194 -5.72 -5.67 17.67
N GLY A 195 -6.93 -5.35 17.22
CA GLY A 195 -8.13 -6.12 17.50
C GLY A 195 -9.30 -5.77 16.59
N ASN A 196 -10.36 -6.56 16.69
CA ASN A 196 -11.60 -6.42 15.92
C ASN A 196 -12.37 -5.14 16.29
N LEU A 197 -13.33 -4.76 15.44
CA LEU A 197 -14.28 -3.71 15.78
C LEU A 197 -15.07 -4.11 17.02
N LYS A 198 -15.23 -3.16 17.94
CA LYS A 198 -16.12 -3.32 19.09
C LYS A 198 -17.56 -3.31 18.55
N LYS A 199 -18.37 -4.25 19.05
CA LYS A 199 -19.81 -4.33 18.75
C LYS A 199 -20.54 -3.10 19.26
#